data_AF-A0A9Q8SAR7-F1
#
_entry.id   AF-A0A9Q8SAR7-F1
#
_cell.length_a   1.000
_cell.length_b   1.000
_cell.length_c   1.000
_cell.angle_alpha   90.00
_cell.angle_beta   90.00
_cell.angle_gamma   90.00
#
_symmetry.space_group_name_H-M   'P 1'
#
loop_
_entity.id
_entity.type
_entity.pdbx_description
1 polymer ?
#
loop_
_entity_poly.entity_id
_entity_poly.type
_entity_poly.pdbx_seq_one_letter_code
_entity_poly.pdbx_strand_id
1 'polypeptide(L)'
;MSRRKLIVELPNFPSCLALTTIDLNGAPTTNDERTPRCASTRSHPSDRLYILPNPRTSHIIGHGSKPKMSFTTLRPRPSLLTSLQNLTITPATAATRAFSTSTPLATKTISLQKIPTSAVPPYPHGPRLLYKQSNHGLYGTSRIRHGHNVSPKHHQVTPRTWRPNVHRKRLWSESLGAWVRTRLTTRVLRTIRKEGGIDAYVTKTKAARVKELGPGGWKLRWLVMQTATFRERYVAEREKLGVEGEMREDQTDLVTVMVDAATPGPLSAVSRGILEKRAAQMILEEFTLGEEAEFGAEDGEGYEDVHVPGIGEPVTEQRI
;
A
#
# COMPACT_ATOMS: atom_id res chain seq x y z
N MET A 1 -7.77 -8.17 61.63
CA MET A 1 -6.62 -7.31 61.29
C MET A 1 -6.56 -7.11 59.78
N SER A 2 -6.69 -5.85 59.36
CA SER A 2 -6.35 -5.23 58.07
C SER A 2 -6.54 -6.02 56.76
N ARG A 3 -7.63 -5.72 56.02
CA ARG A 3 -7.68 -5.93 54.56
C ARG A 3 -7.62 -4.57 53.88
N ARG A 4 -6.50 -4.31 53.21
CA ARG A 4 -6.22 -3.10 52.42
C ARG A 4 -7.12 -3.04 51.19
N LYS A 5 -7.74 -1.89 50.99
CA LYS A 5 -8.56 -1.51 49.84
C LYS A 5 -7.61 -1.14 48.70
N LEU A 6 -7.55 -1.96 47.64
CA LEU A 6 -6.92 -1.56 46.37
C LEU A 6 -8.02 -1.01 45.46
N ILE A 7 -7.96 0.29 45.23
CA ILE A 7 -8.76 1.02 44.25
C ILE A 7 -8.08 0.80 42.90
N VAL A 8 -8.80 0.20 41.95
CA VAL A 8 -8.40 0.17 40.54
C VAL A 8 -9.39 1.06 39.79
N GLU A 9 -8.93 2.25 39.40
CA GLU A 9 -9.65 3.12 38.47
C GLU A 9 -9.54 2.54 37.06
N LEU A 10 -10.68 2.22 36.45
CA LEU A 10 -10.81 1.96 35.01
C LEU A 10 -11.49 3.16 34.33
N PRO A 11 -10.99 3.61 33.17
CA PRO A 11 -11.53 4.78 32.48
C PRO A 11 -12.84 4.47 31.75
N ASN A 12 -13.87 5.22 32.15
CA ASN A 12 -15.00 5.75 31.38
C ASN A 12 -15.27 5.18 29.97
N PHE A 13 -16.32 4.37 29.86
CA PHE A 13 -17.11 4.18 28.63
C PHE A 13 -18.56 4.64 28.90
N PRO A 14 -19.17 5.51 28.06
CA PRO A 14 -20.57 5.85 28.20
C PRO A 14 -21.45 4.70 27.69
N SER A 15 -22.14 4.08 28.63
CA SER A 15 -23.19 3.08 28.46
C SER A 15 -24.44 3.67 27.81
N CYS A 16 -24.87 3.11 26.67
CA CYS A 16 -26.28 3.09 26.28
C CYS A 16 -26.86 1.77 26.78
N LEU A 17 -27.51 1.78 27.94
CA LEU A 17 -28.25 0.64 28.46
C LEU A 17 -29.68 0.68 27.88
N ALA A 18 -29.99 -0.26 27.00
CA ALA A 18 -31.35 -0.67 26.73
C ALA A 18 -31.74 -1.71 27.79
N LEU A 19 -32.71 -1.37 28.64
CA LEU A 19 -33.33 -2.32 29.57
C LEU A 19 -34.22 -3.25 28.76
N THR A 20 -33.92 -4.55 28.77
CA THR A 20 -34.80 -5.62 28.31
C THR A 20 -35.23 -6.42 29.52
N THR A 21 -36.51 -6.34 29.87
CA THR A 21 -37.12 -7.20 30.89
C THR A 21 -37.45 -8.54 30.22
N ILE A 22 -36.98 -9.63 30.82
CA ILE A 22 -37.32 -11.00 30.41
C ILE A 22 -38.35 -11.50 31.42
N ASP A 23 -39.59 -11.72 30.98
CA ASP A 23 -40.59 -12.43 31.77
C ASP A 23 -40.55 -13.93 31.44
N LEU A 24 -40.46 -14.73 32.51
CA LEU A 24 -40.64 -16.17 32.48
C LEU A 24 -42.15 -16.45 32.44
N ASN A 25 -42.71 -16.69 31.26
CA ASN A 25 -43.83 -17.60 30.98
C ASN A 25 -44.34 -17.36 29.55
N GLY A 26 -44.19 -18.36 28.68
CA GLY A 26 -44.58 -18.27 27.28
C GLY A 26 -46.10 -18.14 27.09
N ALA A 27 -46.53 -16.99 26.55
CA ALA A 27 -47.76 -16.84 25.75
C ALA A 27 -47.67 -15.55 24.91
N PRO A 28 -48.13 -15.53 23.65
CA PRO A 28 -48.10 -14.35 22.80
C PRO A 28 -49.34 -13.47 23.02
N THR A 29 -49.16 -12.19 23.31
CA THR A 29 -50.24 -11.19 23.23
C THR A 29 -49.91 -10.10 22.22
N THR A 30 -50.66 -10.13 21.12
CA THR A 30 -50.93 -9.02 20.21
C THR A 30 -51.59 -7.85 20.93
N ASN A 31 -51.20 -6.61 20.62
CA ASN A 31 -52.02 -5.38 20.54
C ASN A 31 -51.06 -4.25 20.09
N ASP A 32 -51.05 -3.85 18.83
CA ASP A 32 -51.91 -2.86 18.16
C ASP A 32 -51.86 -1.42 18.70
N GLU A 33 -51.74 -0.50 17.73
CA GLU A 33 -52.04 0.94 17.79
C GLU A 33 -51.18 1.91 18.63
N ARG A 34 -50.30 2.69 17.97
CA ARG A 34 -50.51 4.13 17.65
C ARG A 34 -49.21 4.82 17.25
N THR A 35 -49.17 5.25 16.00
CA THR A 35 -48.32 6.35 15.56
C THR A 35 -48.98 7.68 15.93
N PRO A 36 -48.20 8.71 16.29
CA PRO A 36 -48.61 10.07 16.02
C PRO A 36 -47.72 10.68 14.92
N ARG A 37 -48.36 10.93 13.77
CA ARG A 37 -47.94 11.97 12.83
C ARG A 37 -48.19 13.32 13.48
N CYS A 38 -47.20 14.22 13.44
CA CYS A 38 -47.44 15.66 13.53
C CYS A 38 -46.82 16.33 12.31
N ALA A 39 -47.70 16.76 11.40
CA ALA A 39 -47.44 17.76 10.40
C ALA A 39 -47.95 19.11 10.92
N SER A 40 -47.19 20.19 10.74
CA SER A 40 -47.70 21.55 10.52
C SER A 40 -46.54 22.54 10.34
N THR A 41 -46.35 22.94 9.07
CA THR A 41 -46.24 24.32 8.57
C THR A 41 -45.61 25.44 9.42
N ARG A 42 -44.52 26.03 8.89
CA ARG A 42 -44.32 27.50 8.75
C ARG A 42 -43.13 27.77 7.80
N SER A 43 -43.44 28.15 6.56
CA SER A 43 -43.35 29.53 6.02
C SER A 43 -41.91 30.02 5.77
N HIS A 44 -41.57 30.14 4.48
CA HIS A 44 -40.42 30.86 3.94
C HIS A 44 -40.35 32.31 4.44
N PRO A 45 -39.13 32.85 4.51
CA PRO A 45 -38.88 34.12 3.84
C PRO A 45 -37.72 34.01 2.86
N SER A 46 -38.03 34.40 1.62
CA SER A 46 -37.10 35.01 0.69
C SER A 46 -36.32 36.12 1.38
N ASP A 47 -34.98 36.10 1.32
CA ASP A 47 -34.25 37.30 0.93
C ASP A 47 -32.76 37.08 0.63
N ARG A 48 -32.42 37.53 -0.59
CA ARG A 48 -31.21 38.26 -0.98
C ARG A 48 -29.84 37.71 -0.59
N LEU A 49 -29.27 37.02 -1.57
CA LEU A 49 -27.84 37.01 -1.86
C LEU A 49 -27.31 38.45 -2.04
N TYR A 50 -26.53 38.95 -1.08
CA TYR A 50 -25.66 40.10 -1.30
C TYR A 50 -24.30 39.60 -1.78
N ILE A 51 -24.08 39.70 -3.09
CA ILE A 51 -22.76 39.62 -3.72
C ILE A 51 -22.09 40.98 -3.49
N LEU A 52 -21.03 41.00 -2.70
CA LEU A 52 -20.17 42.18 -2.54
C LEU A 52 -19.41 42.45 -3.86
N PRO A 53 -19.52 43.64 -4.45
CA PRO A 53 -18.73 44.01 -5.61
C PRO A 53 -17.31 44.41 -5.19
N ASN A 54 -16.32 43.80 -5.83
CA ASN A 54 -14.89 44.06 -5.67
C ASN A 54 -14.53 45.38 -6.40
N PRO A 55 -14.02 46.43 -5.75
CA PRO A 55 -13.64 47.66 -6.42
C PRO A 55 -12.14 47.63 -6.73
N ARG A 56 -11.77 47.51 -8.02
CA ARG A 56 -10.61 48.16 -8.65
C ARG A 56 -10.41 47.66 -10.08
N THR A 57 -11.02 48.36 -11.03
CA THR A 57 -10.53 48.41 -12.40
C THR A 57 -10.78 49.82 -12.91
N SER A 58 -9.74 50.64 -12.95
CA SER A 58 -9.70 51.89 -13.71
C SER A 58 -8.88 51.63 -14.97
N HIS A 59 -9.53 51.71 -16.12
CA HIS A 59 -8.88 51.99 -17.40
C HIS A 59 -9.12 53.47 -17.70
N ILE A 60 -8.09 54.20 -18.14
CA ILE A 60 -8.11 55.04 -19.35
C ILE A 60 -6.70 55.64 -19.61
N ILE A 61 -6.16 55.22 -20.76
CA ILE A 61 -5.45 55.93 -21.84
C ILE A 61 -4.25 56.85 -21.51
N GLY A 62 -3.11 56.51 -22.12
CA GLY A 62 -2.01 57.43 -22.42
C GLY A 62 -1.17 56.90 -23.60
N HIS A 63 -1.25 57.58 -24.74
CA HIS A 63 -0.44 57.34 -25.93
C HIS A 63 1.04 57.69 -25.67
N GLY A 64 1.98 56.90 -26.22
CA GLY A 64 3.40 57.22 -26.17
C GLY A 64 4.24 56.24 -26.98
N SER A 65 4.86 56.73 -28.05
CA SER A 65 5.57 55.97 -29.09
C SER A 65 7.09 55.98 -28.84
N LYS A 66 7.74 54.81 -29.04
CA LYS A 66 9.18 54.53 -29.31
C LYS A 66 10.19 54.58 -28.12
N PRO A 67 11.42 54.04 -28.27
CA PRO A 67 11.80 52.69 -28.72
C PRO A 67 12.81 51.99 -27.76
N LYS A 68 13.16 50.73 -28.10
CA LYS A 68 14.12 49.81 -27.46
C LYS A 68 15.44 50.45 -27.02
N MET A 69 15.93 50.06 -25.83
CA MET A 69 17.35 49.80 -25.57
C MET A 69 17.54 48.67 -24.55
N SER A 70 18.28 47.65 -24.97
CA SER A 70 18.80 46.55 -24.16
C SER A 70 20.06 47.00 -23.43
N PHE A 71 20.13 46.83 -22.11
CA PHE A 71 21.38 46.93 -21.36
C PHE A 71 21.67 45.63 -20.61
N THR A 72 22.71 44.95 -21.09
CA THR A 72 23.31 43.76 -20.51
C THR A 72 24.40 44.20 -19.52
N THR A 73 24.29 43.70 -18.28
CA THR A 73 25.32 43.43 -17.24
C THR A 73 26.54 44.33 -17.09
N LEU A 74 26.93 44.60 -15.83
CA LEU A 74 28.19 44.16 -15.20
C LEU A 74 28.14 44.55 -13.70
N ARG A 75 28.10 43.56 -12.79
CA ARG A 75 28.29 43.81 -11.35
C ARG A 75 29.79 43.88 -11.06
N PRO A 76 30.27 44.86 -10.27
CA PRO A 76 31.67 44.95 -9.89
C PRO A 76 32.00 43.92 -8.80
N ARG A 77 33.14 43.23 -8.97
CA ARG A 77 33.82 42.49 -7.90
C ARG A 77 34.54 43.49 -6.99
N PRO A 78 34.43 43.40 -5.66
CA PRO A 78 35.42 43.98 -4.78
C PRO A 78 36.55 42.97 -4.48
N SER A 79 37.76 43.52 -4.56
CA SER A 79 39.09 42.96 -4.35
C SER A 79 39.40 42.61 -2.90
N LEU A 80 40.42 41.76 -2.75
CA LEU A 80 40.98 41.24 -1.51
C LEU A 80 41.81 42.27 -0.72
N LEU A 81 41.96 42.00 0.59
CA LEU A 81 42.94 42.52 1.58
C LEU A 81 42.57 43.90 2.19
N THR A 82 42.59 44.15 3.50
CA THR A 82 43.30 43.60 4.67
C THR A 82 42.52 43.88 5.96
N SER A 83 42.68 43.05 7.00
CA SER A 83 43.12 43.47 8.34
C SER A 83 42.93 42.34 9.36
N LEU A 84 44.06 41.82 9.84
CA LEU A 84 44.17 40.99 11.03
C LEU A 84 43.99 41.90 12.24
N GLN A 85 43.14 41.53 13.20
CA GLN A 85 43.48 41.55 14.63
C GLN A 85 42.31 41.11 15.53
N ASN A 86 42.70 40.37 16.57
CA ASN A 86 42.03 40.11 17.84
C ASN A 86 41.10 38.88 17.93
N LEU A 87 41.76 37.73 18.02
CA LEU A 87 41.29 36.54 18.74
C LEU A 87 41.05 36.88 20.22
N THR A 88 39.79 36.90 20.64
CA THR A 88 39.41 36.66 22.04
C THR A 88 38.52 35.41 22.06
N ILE A 89 39.12 34.30 22.47
CA ILE A 89 38.44 33.01 22.63
C ILE A 89 37.66 33.10 23.94
N THR A 90 36.37 33.39 23.84
CA THR A 90 35.44 33.04 24.92
C THR A 90 35.25 31.53 24.89
N PRO A 91 35.52 30.79 25.98
CA PRO A 91 35.18 29.38 26.05
C PRO A 91 33.66 29.29 26.17
N ALA A 92 32.96 29.34 25.04
CA ALA A 92 31.62 28.78 24.96
C ALA A 92 31.78 27.33 25.41
N THR A 93 31.17 27.00 26.55
CA THR A 93 31.01 25.64 27.03
C THR A 93 30.31 24.86 25.92
N ALA A 94 31.12 24.27 25.06
CA ALA A 94 30.67 23.39 24.01
C ALA A 94 30.02 22.23 24.73
N ALA A 95 28.68 22.23 24.77
CA ALA A 95 27.92 21.07 25.18
C ALA A 95 28.38 19.93 24.27
N THR A 96 29.22 19.05 24.81
CA THR A 96 29.64 17.81 24.21
C THR A 96 28.39 16.96 24.07
N ARG A 97 27.67 17.15 22.96
CA ARG A 97 26.62 16.23 22.56
C ARG A 97 27.32 14.89 22.31
N ALA A 98 27.28 14.01 23.30
CA ALA A 98 27.74 12.64 23.16
C ALA A 98 27.01 12.03 21.96
N PHE A 99 27.74 11.71 20.90
CA PHE A 99 27.20 10.98 19.77
C PHE A 99 26.77 9.61 20.31
N SER A 100 25.47 9.35 20.32
CA SER A 100 24.91 8.06 20.69
C SER A 100 25.49 7.00 19.75
N THR A 101 26.36 6.13 20.27
CA THR A 101 26.96 5.01 19.53
C THR A 101 26.02 3.81 19.44
N SER A 102 24.88 3.83 20.15
CA SER A 102 23.85 2.83 20.00
C SER A 102 23.15 3.03 18.66
N THR A 103 23.33 2.08 17.74
CA THR A 103 22.56 2.06 16.50
C THR A 103 21.06 2.12 16.83
N PRO A 104 20.28 3.02 16.20
CA PRO A 104 18.86 3.13 16.49
C PRO A 104 18.17 1.81 16.09
N LEU A 105 17.23 1.34 16.93
CA LEU A 105 16.47 0.13 16.66
C LEU A 105 15.74 0.26 15.32
N ALA A 106 16.20 -0.47 14.31
CA ALA A 106 15.63 -0.40 12.97
C ALA A 106 14.23 -1.03 12.96
N THR A 107 13.19 -0.20 12.79
CA THR A 107 11.84 -0.72 12.57
C THR A 107 11.75 -1.31 11.17
N LYS A 108 11.49 -2.62 11.06
CA LYS A 108 11.31 -3.35 9.78
C LYS A 108 10.29 -2.61 8.90
N THR A 109 10.79 -1.96 7.85
CA THR A 109 9.99 -1.18 6.91
C THR A 109 10.16 -1.76 5.51
N ILE A 110 9.14 -2.48 5.07
CA ILE A 110 9.09 -3.22 3.82
C ILE A 110 8.84 -2.24 2.68
N SER A 111 9.66 -2.29 1.62
CA SER A 111 9.39 -1.58 0.37
C SER A 111 8.75 -2.52 -0.64
N LEU A 112 7.53 -2.21 -1.12
CA LEU A 112 6.84 -3.04 -2.13
C LEU A 112 7.64 -3.28 -3.42
N GLN A 113 8.49 -2.32 -3.78
CA GLN A 113 9.36 -2.42 -4.95
C GLN A 113 10.45 -3.47 -4.80
N LYS A 114 10.90 -3.74 -3.57
CA LYS A 114 12.04 -4.61 -3.28
C LYS A 114 11.64 -6.07 -3.04
N ILE A 115 10.34 -6.38 -3.02
CA ILE A 115 9.87 -7.75 -2.82
C ILE A 115 10.32 -8.60 -4.04
N PRO A 116 11.10 -9.68 -3.83
CA PRO A 116 11.59 -10.50 -4.93
C PRO A 116 10.43 -11.16 -5.68
N THR A 117 10.53 -11.23 -7.02
CA THR A 117 9.46 -11.78 -7.88
C THR A 117 9.53 -13.30 -7.99
N SER A 118 10.72 -13.91 -7.84
CA SER A 118 10.96 -15.33 -8.12
C SER A 118 10.10 -16.29 -7.29
N ALA A 119 9.90 -16.02 -6.01
CA ALA A 119 9.12 -16.90 -5.14
C ALA A 119 7.60 -16.66 -5.20
N VAL A 120 7.14 -15.60 -5.88
CA VAL A 120 5.72 -15.25 -5.94
C VAL A 120 5.12 -15.78 -7.25
N PRO A 121 3.94 -16.45 -7.21
CA PRO A 121 3.24 -16.86 -8.42
C PRO A 121 3.00 -15.68 -9.38
N PRO A 122 3.03 -15.90 -10.71
CA PRO A 122 2.77 -14.85 -11.67
C PRO A 122 1.37 -14.27 -11.46
N TYR A 123 1.26 -12.95 -11.54
CA TYR A 123 -0.01 -12.26 -11.34
C TYR A 123 -0.98 -12.55 -12.51
N PRO A 124 -2.25 -12.95 -12.26
CA PRO A 124 -3.16 -13.42 -13.31
C PRO A 124 -3.39 -12.47 -14.49
N HIS A 125 -3.29 -11.16 -14.28
CA HIS A 125 -3.50 -10.16 -15.34
C HIS A 125 -2.19 -9.56 -15.88
N GLY A 126 -1.05 -10.10 -15.46
CA GLY A 126 0.27 -9.60 -15.86
C GLY A 126 0.57 -8.16 -15.41
N PRO A 127 1.80 -7.68 -15.64
CA PRO A 127 2.15 -6.29 -15.33
C PRO A 127 1.39 -5.31 -16.23
N ARG A 128 1.09 -4.11 -15.69
CA ARG A 128 0.42 -3.07 -16.48
C ARG A 128 1.41 -2.50 -17.48
N LEU A 129 1.07 -2.58 -18.76
CA LEU A 129 1.87 -2.06 -19.87
C LEU A 129 1.89 -0.53 -19.89
N LEU A 130 0.73 0.08 -19.59
CA LEU A 130 0.56 1.53 -19.49
C LEU A 130 0.78 2.00 -18.06
N TYR A 131 1.40 3.17 -17.92
CA TYR A 131 1.68 3.79 -16.63
C TYR A 131 2.42 2.84 -15.67
N LYS A 132 3.60 2.37 -16.10
CA LYS A 132 4.47 1.40 -15.40
C LYS A 132 4.76 1.76 -13.94
N GLN A 133 4.75 3.06 -13.60
CA GLN A 133 4.81 3.56 -12.23
C GLN A 133 3.80 2.87 -11.28
N SER A 134 2.62 2.50 -11.80
CA SER A 134 1.57 1.86 -11.02
C SER A 134 1.86 0.41 -10.62
N ASN A 135 2.78 -0.28 -11.31
CA ASN A 135 3.15 -1.67 -10.99
C ASN A 135 3.83 -1.79 -9.62
N HIS A 136 4.41 -0.70 -9.13
CA HIS A 136 5.21 -0.63 -7.91
C HIS A 136 4.45 -0.16 -6.66
N GLY A 137 3.14 0.04 -6.73
CA GLY A 137 2.34 0.54 -5.62
C GLY A 137 0.85 0.23 -5.76
N LEU A 138 0.04 0.78 -4.85
CA LEU A 138 -1.40 0.51 -4.79
C LEU A 138 -2.20 1.64 -5.44
N TYR A 139 -2.44 1.52 -6.75
CA TYR A 139 -3.13 2.56 -7.54
C TYR A 139 -4.62 2.29 -7.74
N GLY A 140 -5.08 1.07 -7.43
CA GLY A 140 -6.41 0.61 -7.84
C GLY A 140 -6.50 0.64 -9.36
N THR A 141 -7.66 1.04 -9.88
CA THR A 141 -7.90 1.25 -11.32
C THR A 141 -7.37 2.61 -11.84
N SER A 142 -6.78 3.44 -10.96
CA SER A 142 -6.38 4.80 -11.33
C SER A 142 -5.13 4.81 -12.20
N ARG A 143 -5.23 5.47 -13.36
CA ARG A 143 -4.13 5.64 -14.33
C ARG A 143 -4.10 7.07 -14.83
N ILE A 144 -2.97 7.47 -15.43
CA ILE A 144 -2.88 8.74 -16.14
C ILE A 144 -3.90 8.77 -17.29
N ARG A 145 -4.61 9.88 -17.44
CA ARG A 145 -5.52 10.13 -18.57
C ARG A 145 -4.96 11.27 -19.40
N HIS A 146 -5.15 11.18 -20.71
CA HIS A 146 -4.79 12.22 -21.68
C HIS A 146 -6.07 12.79 -22.29
N GLY A 147 -6.03 14.05 -22.70
CA GLY A 147 -7.12 14.70 -23.42
C GLY A 147 -6.73 16.13 -23.70
N HIS A 148 -7.71 17.00 -23.92
CA HIS A 148 -7.45 18.35 -24.40
C HIS A 148 -8.01 19.42 -23.45
N ASN A 149 -7.35 20.57 -23.45
CA ASN A 149 -7.88 21.83 -22.97
C ASN A 149 -8.42 22.60 -24.18
N VAL A 150 -9.64 23.13 -24.09
CA VAL A 150 -10.31 23.84 -25.18
C VAL A 150 -10.47 25.29 -24.74
N SER A 151 -9.92 26.23 -25.50
CA SER A 151 -10.08 27.65 -25.18
C SER A 151 -11.53 28.10 -25.44
N PRO A 152 -12.14 28.88 -24.53
CA PRO A 152 -13.57 29.22 -24.64
C PRO A 152 -13.88 30.15 -25.81
N LYS A 153 -12.92 31.00 -26.22
CA LYS A 153 -13.13 32.03 -27.24
C LYS A 153 -12.85 31.55 -28.67
N HIS A 154 -11.79 30.76 -28.84
CA HIS A 154 -11.30 30.38 -30.17
C HIS A 154 -11.32 28.87 -30.39
N HIS A 155 -11.84 28.10 -29.42
CA HIS A 155 -11.86 26.63 -29.44
C HIS A 155 -10.50 26.01 -29.78
N GLN A 156 -9.41 26.70 -29.41
CA GLN A 156 -8.07 26.20 -29.64
C GLN A 156 -7.82 25.02 -28.71
N VAL A 157 -7.45 23.89 -29.31
CA VAL A 157 -7.28 22.61 -28.63
C VAL A 157 -5.80 22.43 -28.27
N THR A 158 -5.51 22.29 -26.98
CA THR A 158 -4.15 22.01 -26.48
C THR A 158 -4.14 20.71 -25.67
N PRO A 159 -3.14 19.84 -25.82
CA PRO A 159 -3.10 18.57 -25.07
C PRO A 159 -2.86 18.82 -23.57
N ARG A 160 -3.47 18.01 -22.71
CA ARG A 160 -3.30 18.02 -21.26
C ARG A 160 -3.26 16.60 -20.70
N THR A 161 -2.73 16.47 -19.49
CA THR A 161 -2.70 15.20 -18.75
C THR A 161 -3.34 15.33 -17.39
N TRP A 162 -4.11 14.32 -16.97
CA TRP A 162 -4.66 14.20 -15.64
C TRP A 162 -3.96 13.07 -14.89
N ARG A 163 -3.22 13.43 -13.84
CA ARG A 163 -2.51 12.50 -12.97
C ARG A 163 -3.38 12.14 -11.77
N PRO A 164 -3.36 10.87 -11.31
CA PRO A 164 -3.99 10.53 -10.04
C PRO A 164 -3.27 11.18 -8.87
N ASN A 165 -4.00 11.49 -7.80
CA ASN A 165 -3.40 12.01 -6.56
C ASN A 165 -2.72 10.87 -5.79
N VAL A 166 -1.39 10.81 -5.85
CA VAL A 166 -0.55 9.72 -5.33
C VAL A 166 0.30 10.23 -4.17
N HIS A 167 0.26 9.52 -3.04
CA HIS A 167 1.08 9.79 -1.87
C HIS A 167 1.96 8.59 -1.50
N ARG A 168 3.09 8.86 -0.83
CA ARG A 168 3.94 7.84 -0.20
C ARG A 168 3.55 7.76 1.27
N LYS A 169 3.12 6.59 1.73
CA LYS A 169 2.74 6.36 3.13
C LYS A 169 3.31 5.03 3.63
N ARG A 170 3.47 4.95 4.95
CA ARG A 170 3.80 3.72 5.68
C ARG A 170 2.49 3.26 6.34
N LEU A 171 2.09 2.02 6.06
CA LEU A 171 0.89 1.40 6.63
C LEU A 171 1.34 0.22 7.47
N TRP A 172 0.75 0.05 8.65
CA TRP A 172 1.02 -1.11 9.49
C TRP A 172 0.32 -2.34 8.91
N SER A 173 1.02 -3.46 8.84
CA SER A 173 0.47 -4.79 8.54
C SER A 173 0.52 -5.62 9.81
N GLU A 174 -0.63 -6.08 10.27
CA GLU A 174 -0.76 -6.88 11.50
C GLU A 174 -0.18 -8.27 11.28
N SER A 175 -0.45 -8.86 10.11
CA SER A 175 -0.05 -10.22 9.77
C SER A 175 1.47 -10.34 9.63
N LEU A 176 2.12 -9.31 9.06
CA LEU A 176 3.58 -9.27 8.86
C LEU A 176 4.35 -8.68 10.05
N GLY A 177 3.67 -8.02 10.99
CA GLY A 177 4.30 -7.31 12.10
C GLY A 177 5.28 -6.21 11.68
N ALA A 178 5.04 -5.58 10.52
CA ALA A 178 5.98 -4.65 9.90
C ALA A 178 5.28 -3.46 9.22
N TRP A 179 6.03 -2.37 9.02
CA TRP A 179 5.53 -1.21 8.28
C TRP A 179 5.71 -1.40 6.77
N VAL A 180 4.61 -1.37 6.03
CA VAL A 180 4.60 -1.44 4.58
C VAL A 180 4.69 -0.04 3.99
N ARG A 181 5.81 0.30 3.36
CA ARG A 181 6.02 1.57 2.64
C ARG A 181 5.59 1.39 1.19
N THR A 182 4.55 2.11 0.78
CA THR A 182 4.03 2.05 -0.59
C THR A 182 3.59 3.42 -1.15
N ARG A 183 3.57 3.52 -2.48
CA ARG A 183 2.91 4.61 -3.20
C ARG A 183 1.45 4.23 -3.39
N LEU A 184 0.53 5.10 -3.00
CA LEU A 184 -0.88 4.80 -3.05
C LEU A 184 -1.70 6.01 -3.46
N THR A 185 -2.83 5.78 -4.11
CA THR A 185 -3.78 6.84 -4.45
C THR A 185 -4.65 7.20 -3.26
N THR A 186 -5.15 8.43 -3.19
CA THR A 186 -6.09 8.85 -2.12
C THR A 186 -7.35 7.99 -2.09
N ARG A 187 -7.85 7.53 -3.26
CA ARG A 187 -8.96 6.57 -3.35
C ARG A 187 -8.64 5.28 -2.61
N VAL A 188 -7.48 4.68 -2.89
CA VAL A 188 -7.05 3.44 -2.22
C VAL A 188 -6.84 3.67 -0.71
N LEU A 189 -6.27 4.81 -0.32
CA LEU A 189 -6.10 5.16 1.10
C LEU A 189 -7.44 5.16 1.86
N ARG A 190 -8.48 5.74 1.24
CA ARG A 190 -9.85 5.74 1.79
C ARG A 190 -10.40 4.33 1.90
N THR A 191 -10.18 3.48 0.90
CA THR A 191 -10.64 2.08 0.92
C THR A 191 -9.95 1.27 2.02
N ILE A 192 -8.62 1.42 2.17
CA ILE A 192 -7.85 0.76 3.24
C ILE A 192 -8.41 1.16 4.62
N ARG A 193 -8.68 2.46 4.83
CA ARG A 193 -9.29 2.93 6.08
C ARG A 193 -10.69 2.39 6.29
N LYS A 194 -11.50 2.26 5.23
CA LYS A 194 -12.86 1.69 5.28
C LYS A 194 -12.84 0.20 5.63
N GLU A 195 -11.85 -0.54 5.15
CA GLU A 195 -11.73 -1.99 5.36
C GLU A 195 -10.98 -2.36 6.65
N GLY A 196 -10.42 -1.37 7.35
CA GLY A 196 -9.81 -1.57 8.67
C GLY A 196 -8.33 -1.98 8.64
N GLY A 197 -7.66 -1.95 7.48
CA GLY A 197 -6.24 -2.31 7.41
C GLY A 197 -5.75 -2.59 6.00
N ILE A 198 -4.42 -2.69 5.85
CA ILE A 198 -3.82 -3.08 4.56
C ILE A 198 -4.05 -4.56 4.25
N ASP A 199 -3.99 -5.42 5.27
CA ASP A 199 -4.13 -6.87 5.10
C ASP A 199 -5.53 -7.20 4.58
N ALA A 200 -6.57 -6.66 5.22
CA ALA A 200 -7.97 -6.78 4.79
C ALA A 200 -8.20 -6.26 3.36
N TYR A 201 -7.49 -5.20 2.96
CA TYR A 201 -7.59 -4.67 1.59
C TYR A 201 -7.02 -5.63 0.55
N VAL A 202 -5.93 -6.31 0.86
CA VAL A 202 -5.18 -7.13 -0.08
C VAL A 202 -5.78 -8.54 -0.19
N THR A 203 -6.28 -9.10 0.91
CA THR A 203 -6.81 -10.47 0.98
C THR A 203 -8.25 -10.60 0.49
N LYS A 204 -8.95 -9.48 0.26
CA LYS A 204 -10.34 -9.48 -0.20
C LYS A 204 -10.53 -10.29 -1.49
N THR A 205 -11.50 -11.21 -1.45
CA THR A 205 -11.73 -12.26 -2.45
C THR A 205 -12.23 -11.76 -3.81
N LYS A 206 -12.90 -10.61 -3.87
CA LYS A 206 -13.57 -10.13 -5.09
C LYS A 206 -12.62 -10.04 -6.30
N ALA A 207 -13.04 -10.55 -7.46
CA ALA A 207 -12.24 -10.49 -8.69
C ALA A 207 -11.85 -9.06 -9.11
N ALA A 208 -12.75 -8.08 -8.90
CA ALA A 208 -12.44 -6.66 -9.13
C ALA A 208 -11.26 -6.18 -8.27
N ARG A 209 -11.12 -6.69 -7.04
CA ARG A 209 -10.01 -6.34 -6.15
C ARG A 209 -8.70 -6.89 -6.69
N VAL A 210 -8.67 -8.12 -7.18
CA VAL A 210 -7.47 -8.72 -7.80
C VAL A 210 -6.95 -7.81 -8.93
N LYS A 211 -7.83 -7.35 -9.83
CA LYS A 211 -7.51 -6.39 -10.91
C LYS A 211 -6.94 -5.05 -10.38
N GLU A 212 -7.49 -4.56 -9.27
CA GLU A 212 -7.09 -3.29 -8.64
C GLU A 212 -5.71 -3.33 -7.97
N LEU A 213 -5.29 -4.48 -7.42
CA LEU A 213 -4.02 -4.66 -6.70
C LEU A 213 -2.80 -4.35 -7.58
N GLY A 214 -2.80 -4.88 -8.81
CA GLY A 214 -1.62 -4.89 -9.68
C GLY A 214 -0.48 -5.77 -9.13
N PRO A 215 0.67 -5.83 -9.83
CA PRO A 215 1.77 -6.74 -9.46
C PRO A 215 2.33 -6.53 -8.05
N GLY A 216 2.58 -5.28 -7.65
CA GLY A 216 3.08 -4.99 -6.29
C GLY A 216 2.09 -5.35 -5.20
N GLY A 217 0.78 -5.15 -5.44
CA GLY A 217 -0.27 -5.59 -4.52
C GLY A 217 -0.41 -7.11 -4.47
N TRP A 218 -0.22 -7.79 -5.60
CA TRP A 218 -0.23 -9.27 -5.68
C TRP A 218 0.89 -9.91 -4.87
N LYS A 219 2.12 -9.36 -4.95
CA LYS A 219 3.24 -9.79 -4.09
C LYS A 219 2.92 -9.64 -2.61
N LEU A 220 2.35 -8.50 -2.23
CA LEU A 220 1.93 -8.26 -0.84
C LEU A 220 0.83 -9.23 -0.43
N ARG A 221 -0.10 -9.58 -1.32
CA ARG A 221 -1.16 -10.56 -1.06
C ARG A 221 -0.61 -11.92 -0.74
N TRP A 222 0.30 -12.39 -1.59
CA TRP A 222 0.94 -13.67 -1.38
C TRP A 222 1.70 -13.70 -0.05
N LEU A 223 2.46 -12.65 0.29
CA LEU A 223 3.15 -12.56 1.57
C LEU A 223 2.20 -12.67 2.76
N VAL A 224 1.11 -11.88 2.76
CA VAL A 224 0.11 -11.93 3.84
C VAL A 224 -0.53 -13.31 3.93
N MET A 225 -0.87 -13.94 2.79
CA MET A 225 -1.51 -15.25 2.77
C MET A 225 -0.64 -16.38 3.33
N GLN A 226 0.69 -16.26 3.24
CA GLN A 226 1.62 -17.26 3.76
C GLN A 226 1.99 -17.07 5.23
N THR A 227 1.56 -15.98 5.88
CA THR A 227 1.81 -15.78 7.32
C THR A 227 1.02 -16.78 8.17
N ALA A 228 1.58 -17.20 9.30
CA ALA A 228 0.93 -18.12 10.24
C ALA A 228 -0.44 -17.58 10.70
N THR A 229 -0.48 -16.30 11.07
CA THR A 229 -1.71 -15.63 11.54
C THR A 229 -2.84 -15.66 10.51
N PHE A 230 -2.53 -15.53 9.22
CA PHE A 230 -3.52 -15.64 8.16
C PHE A 230 -3.89 -17.09 7.88
N ARG A 231 -2.91 -18.01 7.87
CA ARG A 231 -3.13 -19.45 7.64
C ARG A 231 -4.04 -20.04 8.70
N GLU A 232 -3.84 -19.74 9.97
CA GLU A 232 -4.71 -20.16 11.09
C GLU A 232 -6.16 -19.71 10.88
N ARG A 233 -6.36 -18.44 10.49
CA ARG A 233 -7.70 -17.91 10.18
C ARG A 233 -8.33 -18.63 9.00
N TYR A 234 -7.53 -18.94 7.97
CA TYR A 234 -7.98 -19.64 6.78
C TYR A 234 -8.33 -21.11 7.07
N VAL A 235 -7.57 -21.79 7.92
CA VAL A 235 -7.90 -23.14 8.42
C VAL A 235 -9.25 -23.13 9.13
N ALA A 236 -9.42 -22.22 10.09
CA ALA A 236 -10.69 -22.09 10.80
C ALA A 236 -11.87 -21.74 9.88
N GLU A 237 -11.64 -21.02 8.79
CA GLU A 237 -12.66 -20.74 7.77
C GLU A 237 -12.98 -21.99 6.93
N ARG A 238 -11.97 -22.79 6.55
CA ARG A 238 -12.16 -24.06 5.83
C ARG A 238 -12.92 -25.09 6.66
N GLU A 239 -12.58 -25.22 7.94
CA GLU A 239 -13.26 -26.11 8.89
C GLU A 239 -14.75 -25.74 9.02
N LYS A 240 -15.05 -24.44 9.14
CA LYS A 240 -16.43 -23.94 9.19
C LYS A 240 -17.22 -24.21 7.91
N LEU A 241 -16.55 -24.24 6.77
CA LEU A 241 -17.15 -24.53 5.48
C LEU A 241 -17.19 -26.03 5.15
N GLY A 242 -16.57 -26.88 5.97
CA GLY A 242 -16.47 -28.32 5.73
C GLY A 242 -15.60 -28.69 4.53
N VAL A 243 -14.63 -27.85 4.16
CA VAL A 243 -13.77 -28.10 2.98
C VAL A 243 -12.59 -28.98 3.37
N GLU A 244 -12.76 -30.28 3.16
CA GLU A 244 -11.73 -31.30 3.34
C GLU A 244 -10.63 -31.20 2.25
N GLY A 245 -9.41 -31.66 2.57
CA GLY A 245 -8.29 -31.75 1.63
C GLY A 245 -7.00 -31.10 2.11
N GLU A 246 -5.86 -31.59 1.59
CA GLU A 246 -4.52 -31.18 2.01
C GLU A 246 -4.29 -29.67 1.80
N MET A 247 -3.69 -29.03 2.81
CA MET A 247 -3.20 -27.67 2.66
C MET A 247 -1.82 -27.71 2.03
N ARG A 248 -1.54 -26.75 1.14
CA ARG A 248 -0.17 -26.54 0.66
C ARG A 248 0.78 -26.28 1.84
N GLU A 249 2.02 -26.75 1.72
CA GLU A 249 3.10 -26.60 2.70
C GLU A 249 3.21 -25.21 3.34
N ASP A 250 3.67 -25.19 4.60
CA ASP A 250 3.92 -23.98 5.36
C ASP A 250 5.12 -23.21 4.80
N GLN A 251 4.85 -22.07 4.15
CA GLN A 251 5.89 -21.20 3.57
C GLN A 251 6.24 -20.00 4.47
N THR A 252 5.95 -20.08 5.76
CA THR A 252 6.18 -19.00 6.75
C THR A 252 7.64 -18.55 6.80
N ASP A 253 8.56 -19.51 6.70
CA ASP A 253 9.99 -19.27 6.64
C ASP A 253 10.40 -18.45 5.40
N LEU A 254 9.76 -18.67 4.24
CA LEU A 254 10.03 -17.87 3.02
C LEU A 254 9.57 -16.43 3.24
N VAL A 255 8.40 -16.24 3.86
CA VAL A 255 7.87 -14.90 4.16
C VAL A 255 8.87 -14.11 5.01
N THR A 256 9.43 -14.73 6.05
CA THR A 256 10.43 -14.10 6.92
C THR A 256 11.63 -13.60 6.12
N VAL A 257 12.20 -14.46 5.26
CA VAL A 257 13.33 -14.11 4.40
C VAL A 257 12.94 -12.98 3.42
N MET A 258 11.76 -13.03 2.81
CA MET A 258 11.33 -12.05 1.82
C MET A 258 11.00 -10.68 2.43
N VAL A 259 10.41 -10.65 3.62
CA VAL A 259 10.17 -9.42 4.40
C VAL A 259 11.49 -8.74 4.73
N ASP A 260 12.49 -9.52 5.11
CA ASP A 260 13.83 -9.04 5.44
C ASP A 260 14.57 -8.55 4.19
N ALA A 261 14.54 -9.31 3.09
CA ALA A 261 15.10 -8.91 1.80
C ALA A 261 14.46 -7.62 1.24
N ALA A 262 13.17 -7.42 1.49
CA ALA A 262 12.45 -6.22 1.08
C ALA A 262 12.72 -5.01 2.01
N THR A 263 13.33 -5.24 3.17
CA THR A 263 13.80 -4.21 4.10
C THR A 263 15.18 -3.73 3.63
N PRO A 264 15.47 -2.41 3.64
CA PRO A 264 16.82 -1.93 3.29
C PRO A 264 17.86 -2.43 4.29
N GLY A 265 18.90 -3.10 3.80
CA GLY A 265 20.02 -3.58 4.61
C GLY A 265 20.48 -4.97 4.19
N PRO A 266 21.52 -5.51 4.85
CA PRO A 266 21.87 -6.93 4.73
C PRO A 266 20.80 -7.82 5.38
N LEU A 267 20.74 -9.09 4.97
CA LEU A 267 19.84 -10.08 5.57
C LEU A 267 20.22 -10.35 7.04
N SER A 268 19.20 -10.45 7.88
CA SER A 268 19.33 -10.86 9.29
C SER A 268 19.92 -12.27 9.40
N ALA A 269 20.55 -12.55 10.54
CA ALA A 269 21.11 -13.88 10.82
C ALA A 269 20.04 -14.98 10.76
N VAL A 270 18.80 -14.66 11.18
CA VAL A 270 17.66 -15.59 11.11
C VAL A 270 17.34 -15.94 9.66
N SER A 271 17.19 -14.94 8.78
CA SER A 271 16.93 -15.17 7.36
C SER A 271 18.05 -15.95 6.68
N ARG A 272 19.32 -15.68 7.05
CA ARG A 272 20.49 -16.42 6.54
C ARG A 272 20.45 -17.89 6.97
N GLY A 273 20.20 -18.16 8.25
CA GLY A 273 20.05 -19.54 8.74
C GLY A 273 18.87 -20.29 8.11
N ILE A 274 17.76 -19.60 7.82
CA ILE A 274 16.62 -20.20 7.08
C ILE A 274 17.04 -20.57 5.65
N LEU A 275 17.78 -19.71 4.97
CA LEU A 275 18.28 -19.99 3.62
C LEU A 275 19.28 -21.15 3.62
N GLU A 276 20.19 -21.20 4.58
CA GLU A 276 21.15 -22.30 4.76
C GLU A 276 20.43 -23.63 5.01
N LYS A 277 19.42 -23.64 5.88
CA LYS A 277 18.59 -24.83 6.14
C LYS A 277 17.86 -25.31 4.90
N ARG A 278 17.25 -24.39 4.14
CA ARG A 278 16.58 -24.74 2.87
C ARG A 278 17.55 -25.22 1.81
N ALA A 279 18.72 -24.59 1.69
CA ALA A 279 19.74 -25.03 0.76
C ALA A 279 20.22 -26.45 1.11
N ALA A 280 20.45 -26.74 2.39
CA ALA A 280 20.79 -28.07 2.86
C ALA A 280 19.68 -29.09 2.60
N GLN A 281 18.41 -28.71 2.79
CA GLN A 281 17.25 -29.55 2.45
C GLN A 281 17.18 -29.86 0.96
N MET A 282 17.32 -28.86 0.08
CA MET A 282 17.32 -29.10 -1.37
C MET A 282 18.49 -29.97 -1.81
N ILE A 283 19.69 -29.78 -1.24
CA ILE A 283 20.86 -30.64 -1.54
C ILE A 283 20.60 -32.08 -1.09
N LEU A 284 19.95 -32.26 0.07
CA LEU A 284 19.57 -33.58 0.56
C LEU A 284 18.52 -34.23 -0.34
N GLU A 285 17.48 -33.49 -0.73
CA GLU A 285 16.42 -33.96 -1.63
C GLU A 285 16.98 -34.32 -3.03
N GLU A 286 17.89 -33.50 -3.56
CA GLU A 286 18.61 -33.77 -4.81
C GLU A 286 19.46 -35.03 -4.70
N PHE A 287 20.17 -35.19 -3.58
CA PHE A 287 20.97 -36.39 -3.32
C PHE A 287 20.09 -37.65 -3.21
N THR A 288 18.96 -37.58 -2.51
CA THR A 288 18.03 -38.72 -2.38
C THR A 288 17.41 -39.11 -3.73
N LEU A 289 17.03 -38.14 -4.56
CA LEU A 289 16.47 -38.42 -5.90
C LEU A 289 17.53 -38.96 -6.87
N GLY A 290 18.81 -38.63 -6.67
CA GLY A 290 19.92 -39.18 -7.46
C GLY A 290 20.19 -40.65 -7.17
N GLU A 291 20.02 -41.09 -5.92
CA GLU A 291 20.17 -42.50 -5.51
C GLU A 291 19.05 -43.39 -6.07
N GLU A 292 17.85 -42.84 -6.23
CA GLU A 292 16.70 -43.53 -6.85
C GLU A 292 16.80 -43.63 -8.38
N ALA A 293 17.52 -42.70 -9.03
CA ALA A 293 17.69 -42.67 -10.49
C ALA A 293 18.74 -43.68 -11.01
N GLU A 294 19.65 -44.17 -10.15
CA GLU A 294 20.67 -45.17 -10.54
C GLU A 294 20.14 -46.62 -10.47
N PHE A 295 19.01 -46.86 -9.79
CA PHE A 295 18.38 -48.19 -9.69
C PHE A 295 17.29 -48.46 -10.75
N GLY A 296 17.03 -47.51 -11.65
CA GLY A 296 16.00 -47.59 -12.69
C GLY A 296 16.52 -47.66 -14.13
N ALA A 297 17.82 -47.93 -14.33
CA ALA A 297 18.43 -48.07 -15.64
C ALA A 297 18.43 -49.53 -16.13
N GLU A 298 17.26 -50.17 -16.14
CA GLU A 298 17.00 -51.30 -17.03
C GLU A 298 15.80 -50.93 -17.91
N ASP A 299 16.03 -51.12 -19.22
CA ASP A 299 15.05 -51.15 -20.31
C ASP A 299 14.67 -49.80 -20.94
N GLY A 300 15.40 -49.48 -22.02
CA GLY A 300 15.03 -48.43 -22.95
C GLY A 300 13.77 -48.81 -23.74
N GLU A 301 12.66 -48.16 -23.42
CA GLU A 301 11.42 -48.20 -24.19
C GLU A 301 11.06 -46.80 -24.71
N GLY A 302 10.69 -46.73 -25.98
CA GLY A 302 10.67 -45.53 -26.80
C GLY A 302 9.77 -44.41 -26.28
N TYR A 303 10.23 -43.17 -26.46
CA TYR A 303 9.40 -41.99 -26.31
C TYR A 303 8.38 -41.95 -27.45
N GLU A 304 7.16 -42.40 -27.20
CA GLU A 304 6.03 -42.11 -28.09
C GLU A 304 5.69 -40.62 -27.96
N ASP A 305 5.79 -39.90 -29.07
CA ASP A 305 5.37 -38.51 -29.21
C ASP A 305 3.87 -38.39 -28.90
N VAL A 306 3.54 -38.04 -27.65
CA VAL A 306 2.16 -37.69 -27.27
C VAL A 306 1.82 -36.35 -27.91
N HIS A 307 1.26 -36.40 -29.12
CA HIS A 307 0.67 -35.24 -29.78
C HIS A 307 -0.53 -34.76 -28.94
N VAL A 308 -0.34 -33.69 -28.17
CA VAL A 308 -1.42 -32.98 -27.48
C VAL A 308 -2.15 -32.11 -28.52
N PRO A 309 -3.38 -32.45 -28.92
CA PRO A 309 -4.09 -31.63 -29.90
C PRO A 309 -4.49 -30.29 -29.26
N GLY A 310 -3.95 -29.18 -29.78
CA GLY A 310 -4.45 -27.84 -29.43
C GLY A 310 -3.40 -26.77 -29.13
N ILE A 311 -2.10 -27.09 -29.11
CA ILE A 311 -1.04 -26.07 -29.09
C ILE A 311 -0.55 -25.93 -30.53
N GLY A 312 -1.15 -25.00 -31.27
CA GLY A 312 -0.63 -24.61 -32.58
C GLY A 312 0.81 -24.12 -32.44
N GLU A 313 1.70 -24.66 -33.27
CA GLU A 313 3.08 -24.21 -33.38
C GLU A 313 3.14 -22.69 -33.59
N PRO A 314 4.11 -21.98 -32.98
CA PRO A 314 4.26 -20.56 -33.23
C PRO A 314 4.60 -20.32 -34.69
N VAL A 315 3.76 -19.53 -35.38
CA VAL A 315 3.98 -19.04 -36.74
C VAL A 315 5.36 -18.39 -36.80
N THR A 316 6.27 -18.99 -37.56
CA THR A 316 7.56 -18.43 -37.89
C THR A 316 7.34 -17.15 -38.69
N GLU A 317 7.75 -16.02 -38.12
CA GLU A 317 7.72 -14.72 -38.79
C GLU A 317 8.60 -14.79 -40.05
N GLN A 318 7.97 -14.88 -41.22
CA GLN A 318 8.64 -14.66 -42.49
C GLN A 318 9.02 -13.18 -42.57
N ARG A 319 10.31 -12.93 -42.41
CA ARG A 319 10.94 -11.63 -42.63
C ARG A 319 10.86 -11.29 -44.12
N ILE A 320 10.09 -10.26 -44.47
CA ILE A 320 10.15 -9.55 -45.75
C ILE A 320 10.87 -8.23 -45.50
#